data_AF-A0A354I327-F1
#
_entry.id   AF-A0A354I327-F1
#
_cell.length_a   1.000
_cell.length_b   1.000
_cell.length_c   1.000
_cell.angle_alpha   90.00
_cell.angle_beta   90.00
_cell.angle_gamma   90.00
#
_symmetry.space_group_name_H-M   'P 1'
#
loop_
_entity.id
_entity.type
_entity.pdbx_description
1 polymer ?
#
loop_
_entity_poly.entity_id
_entity_poly.type
_entity_poly.pdbx_seq_one_letter_code
_entity_poly.pdbx_strand_id
1 'polypeptide(L)'
;MEAQYTRWQTRRRSLPDQKKSGNGWILGKSCLTLHLTYQIYNLAEEAEQQKAILRLIIPQKCGLSPKLTDFLKEHKYVKVIRRD
;
A
#
# COMPACT_ATOMS: atom_id res chain seq x y z
N MET A 1 22.96 4.99 -1.08
CA MET A 1 21.85 4.36 -0.33
C MET A 1 21.15 5.48 0.44
N GLU A 2 19.97 5.92 0.00
CA GLU A 2 19.20 6.94 0.73
C GLU A 2 18.80 6.39 2.10
N ALA A 3 19.29 7.03 3.17
CA ALA A 3 19.04 6.70 4.57
C ALA A 3 17.63 7.12 5.03
N GLN A 4 16.58 6.84 4.24
CA GLN A 4 15.30 7.53 4.41
C GLN A 4 14.31 6.87 5.37
N TYR A 5 14.74 5.88 6.13
CA TYR A 5 13.77 4.96 6.70
C TYR A 5 14.28 4.28 7.97
N THR A 6 14.02 4.92 9.11
CA THR A 6 14.48 4.48 10.42
C THR A 6 13.82 3.18 10.89
N ARG A 7 14.65 2.30 11.47
CA ARG A 7 14.37 1.03 12.19
C ARG A 7 13.08 0.97 13.05
N TRP A 8 12.53 2.12 13.44
CA TRP A 8 11.30 2.27 14.23
C TRP A 8 10.00 2.10 13.41
N GLN A 9 10.06 2.10 12.07
CA GLN A 9 8.94 1.71 11.20
C GLN A 9 8.87 0.19 11.05
N THR A 10 8.84 -0.52 12.18
CA THR A 10 8.94 -1.97 12.26
C THR A 10 7.71 -2.66 11.65
N ARG A 11 7.95 -3.76 10.94
CA ARG A 11 6.99 -4.69 10.31
C ARG A 11 5.74 -5.03 11.16
N ARG A 12 5.86 -4.95 12.50
CA ARG A 12 4.79 -5.25 13.49
C ARG A 12 3.54 -4.37 13.41
N ARG A 13 3.57 -3.22 12.72
CA ARG A 13 2.39 -2.32 12.60
C ARG A 13 1.92 -2.07 11.18
N SER A 14 2.51 -2.76 10.20
CA SER A 14 2.09 -2.66 8.79
C SER A 14 0.88 -3.55 8.50
N LEU A 15 -0.18 -3.44 9.30
CA LEU A 15 -1.40 -4.22 9.08
C LEU A 15 -2.30 -3.49 8.07
N PRO A 16 -3.08 -4.24 7.27
CA PRO A 16 -4.16 -3.64 6.50
C PRO A 16 -5.28 -3.19 7.45
N ASP A 17 -6.00 -2.12 7.10
CA ASP A 17 -7.17 -1.67 7.87
C ASP A 17 -8.25 -2.75 7.93
N GLN A 18 -8.36 -3.56 6.88
CA GLN A 18 -9.28 -4.69 6.85
C GLN A 18 -8.68 -5.88 6.09
N LYS A 19 -8.77 -7.08 6.69
CA LYS A 19 -8.66 -8.35 5.98
C LYS A 19 -10.08 -8.86 5.75
N LYS A 20 -10.53 -8.90 4.49
CA LYS A 20 -11.83 -9.51 4.17
C LYS A 20 -11.70 -11.03 4.28
N SER A 21 -12.78 -11.73 4.66
CA SER A 21 -12.86 -13.19 4.51
C SER A 21 -12.62 -13.56 3.04
N GLY A 22 -11.41 -14.06 2.74
CA GLY A 22 -10.86 -14.31 1.40
C GLY A 22 -9.45 -13.74 1.21
N ASN A 23 -8.94 -13.78 -0.03
CA ASN A 23 -7.60 -13.28 -0.41
C ASN A 23 -7.57 -11.76 -0.66
N GLY A 24 -8.24 -10.96 0.17
CA GLY A 24 -8.42 -9.52 -0.08
C GLY A 24 -8.05 -8.66 1.12
N TRP A 25 -7.03 -7.82 0.96
CA TRP A 25 -6.61 -6.86 1.98
C TRP A 25 -6.99 -5.44 1.56
N ILE A 26 -7.30 -4.59 2.52
CA ILE A 26 -7.70 -3.20 2.28
C ILE A 26 -6.82 -2.30 3.14
N LEU A 27 -6.25 -1.28 2.51
CA LEU A 27 -5.57 -0.18 3.19
C LEU A 27 -6.22 1.13 2.74
N GLY A 28 -6.93 1.80 3.64
CA GLY A 28 -7.52 3.11 3.43
C GLY A 28 -6.54 4.21 3.84
N LYS A 29 -6.32 5.17 2.94
CA LYS A 29 -5.49 6.35 3.24
C LYS A 29 -6.23 7.61 2.79
N SER A 30 -6.64 8.43 3.76
CA SER A 30 -7.16 9.77 3.48
C SER A 30 -6.01 10.77 3.44
N CYS A 31 -5.57 11.12 2.23
CA CYS A 31 -4.46 12.06 2.03
C CYS A 31 -4.61 12.79 0.68
N LEU A 32 -3.96 13.94 0.55
CA LEU A 32 -3.92 14.70 -0.71
C LEU A 32 -2.97 14.07 -1.75
N THR A 33 -1.85 13.51 -1.30
CA THR A 33 -0.91 12.75 -2.13
C THR A 33 -0.48 11.50 -1.38
N LEU A 34 -0.65 10.34 -2.01
CA LEU A 34 -0.20 9.07 -1.48
C LEU A 34 1.26 8.82 -1.90
N HIS A 35 2.13 8.72 -0.89
CA HIS A 35 3.53 8.36 -1.06
C HIS A 35 3.74 6.87 -0.83
N LEU A 36 4.80 6.32 -1.42
CA LEU A 36 5.25 4.97 -1.09
C LEU A 36 5.74 4.96 0.37
N THR A 37 4.97 4.31 1.23
CA THR A 37 5.29 4.16 2.66
C THR A 37 5.64 2.71 2.96
N TYR A 38 6.33 2.46 4.07
CA TYR A 38 6.62 1.09 4.52
C TYR A 38 5.41 0.20 4.65
N GLN A 39 4.30 0.76 5.10
CA GLN A 39 3.08 -0.01 5.23
C GLN A 39 2.63 -0.52 3.86
N ILE A 40 2.69 0.31 2.82
CA ILE A 40 2.36 -0.10 1.45
C ILE A 40 3.37 -1.11 0.94
N TYR A 41 4.68 -0.86 1.13
CA TYR A 41 5.74 -1.76 0.70
C TYR A 41 5.59 -3.15 1.32
N ASN A 42 5.53 -3.23 2.66
CA ASN A 42 5.40 -4.50 3.38
C ASN A 42 4.11 -5.23 3.01
N LEU A 43 2.98 -4.51 2.94
CA LEU A 43 1.70 -5.13 2.58
C LEU A 43 1.70 -5.62 1.13
N ALA A 44 2.38 -4.94 0.22
CA ALA A 44 2.49 -5.37 -1.17
C ALA A 44 3.34 -6.64 -1.28
N GLU A 45 4.50 -6.70 -0.60
CA GLU A 45 5.32 -7.90 -0.56
C GLU A 45 4.58 -9.09 0.06
N GLU A 46 3.93 -8.88 1.20
CA GLU A 46 3.15 -9.93 1.86
C GLU A 46 1.93 -10.36 1.02
N ALA A 47 1.29 -9.43 0.30
CA ALA A 47 0.21 -9.73 -0.62
C ALA A 47 0.69 -10.58 -1.81
N GLU A 48 1.87 -10.30 -2.37
CA GLU A 48 2.46 -11.13 -3.42
C GLU A 48 2.80 -12.53 -2.92
N GLN A 49 3.41 -12.64 -1.74
CA GLN A 49 3.74 -13.94 -1.12
C GLN A 49 2.49 -14.80 -0.89
N GLN A 50 1.39 -14.18 -0.45
CA GLN A 50 0.13 -14.88 -0.16
C GLN A 50 -0.81 -14.96 -1.38
N LYS A 51 -0.41 -14.42 -2.54
CA LYS A 51 -1.25 -14.25 -3.73
C LYS A 51 -2.61 -13.60 -3.38
N ALA A 52 -2.57 -12.65 -2.46
CA ALA A 52 -3.71 -11.86 -2.01
C ALA A 52 -3.75 -10.53 -2.76
N ILE A 53 -4.94 -9.96 -2.96
CA ILE A 53 -5.11 -8.66 -3.59
C ILE A 53 -5.11 -7.58 -2.51
N LEU A 54 -4.12 -6.69 -2.55
CA LEU A 54 -4.09 -5.48 -1.72
C LEU A 54 -4.86 -4.36 -2.42
N ARG A 55 -5.91 -3.86 -1.79
CA ARG A 55 -6.71 -2.72 -2.27
C ARG A 55 -6.31 -1.46 -1.52
N LEU A 56 -5.65 -0.53 -2.20
CA LEU A 56 -5.36 0.80 -1.68
C LEU A 56 -6.56 1.71 -1.94
N ILE A 57 -7.31 2.06 -0.90
CA ILE A 57 -8.46 2.96 -1.01
C ILE A 57 -8.00 4.38 -0.72
N ILE A 58 -8.12 5.26 -1.71
CA ILE A 58 -7.75 6.67 -1.62
C ILE A 58 -8.89 7.59 -2.07
N PRO A 59 -8.95 8.84 -1.59
CA PRO A 59 -9.87 9.85 -2.11
C PRO A 59 -9.69 10.08 -3.62
N GLN A 60 -10.75 10.45 -4.33
CA GLN A 60 -10.72 10.61 -5.79
C GLN A 60 -9.70 11.65 -6.28
N LYS A 61 -9.51 12.72 -5.49
CA LYS A 61 -8.54 13.81 -5.74
C LYS A 61 -7.13 13.52 -5.23
N CYS A 62 -6.89 12.34 -4.64
CA CYS A 62 -5.58 11.97 -4.11
C CYS A 62 -4.60 11.71 -5.26
N GLY A 63 -3.50 12.46 -5.29
CA GLY A 63 -2.38 12.24 -6.20
C GLY A 63 -1.58 10.99 -5.80
N LEU A 64 -0.93 10.35 -6.77
CA LEU A 64 0.04 9.29 -6.50
C LEU A 64 1.44 9.83 -6.74
N SER A 65 2.34 9.66 -5.76
CA SER A 65 3.75 10.02 -5.96
C SER A 65 4.36 9.19 -7.10
N PRO A 66 5.31 9.74 -7.90
CA PRO A 66 5.96 8.99 -8.98
C PRO A 66 6.56 7.66 -8.51
N LYS A 67 7.28 7.68 -7.37
CA LYS A 67 7.85 6.48 -6.73
C LYS A 67 6.80 5.39 -6.47
N LEU A 68 5.59 5.77 -6.05
CA LEU A 68 4.50 4.82 -5.83
C LEU A 68 3.92 4.30 -7.15
N THR A 69 3.81 5.17 -8.16
CA THR A 69 3.32 4.77 -9.49
C THR A 69 4.22 3.73 -10.14
N ASP A 70 5.55 3.88 -10.04
CA ASP A 70 6.48 2.88 -10.54
C ASP A 70 6.41 1.58 -9.74
N PHE A 71 6.36 1.68 -8.40
CA PHE A 71 6.17 0.51 -7.53
C PHE A 71 4.90 -0.29 -7.86
N LEU A 72 3.79 0.39 -8.18
CA LEU A 72 2.53 -0.27 -8.54
C LEU A 72 2.59 -1.01 -9.89
N LYS A 73 3.49 -0.62 -10.79
CA LYS A 73 3.71 -1.36 -12.05
C LYS A 73 4.42 -2.70 -11.80
N GLU A 74 5.30 -2.73 -10.81
CA GLU A 74 6.06 -3.93 -10.44
C GLU A 74 5.19 -4.92 -9.65
N HIS A 75 4.26 -4.43 -8.81
CA HIS A 75 3.44 -5.27 -7.93
C HIS A 75 1.99 -5.44 -8.42
N LYS A 76 1.76 -6.45 -9.27
CA LYS A 76 0.46 -6.75 -9.90
C LYS A 76 -0.71 -7.06 -8.94
N TYR A 77 -0.41 -7.45 -7.70
CA TYR A 77 -1.42 -7.76 -6.69
C TYR A 77 -1.92 -6.52 -5.93
N VAL A 78 -1.34 -5.35 -6.20
CA VAL A 78 -1.77 -4.08 -5.60
C VAL A 78 -2.71 -3.35 -6.55
N LYS A 79 -3.92 -3.06 -6.08
CA LYS A 79 -4.95 -2.33 -6.83
C LYS A 79 -5.32 -1.05 -6.11
N VAL A 80 -5.23 0.08 -6.82
CA VAL A 80 -5.68 1.37 -6.32
C VAL A 80 -7.17 1.54 -6.64
N ILE A 81 -7.96 1.85 -5.61
CA ILE A 81 -9.39 2.14 -5.71
C ILE A 81 -9.59 3.57 -5.25
N ARG A 82 -10.19 4.38 -6.11
CA ARG A 82 -10.57 5.76 -5.78
C ARG A 82 -11.99 5.78 -5.25
N ARG A 83 -12.19 6.34 -4.06
CA ARG A 83 -13.50 6.55 -3.44
C ARG A 83 -13.80 8.05 -3.40
N ASP A 84 -15.06 8.38 -3.65
CA ASP A 84 -15.60 9.73 -3.53
C ASP A 84 -15.63 10.19 -2.06
#